data_AF-A0A955QLC8-F1
#
_entry.id   AF-A0A955QLC8-F1
#
_cell.length_a   1.000
_cell.length_b   1.000
_cell.length_c   1.000
_cell.angle_alpha   90.00
_cell.angle_beta   90.00
_cell.angle_gamma   90.00
#
_symmetry.space_group_name_H-M   'P 1'
#
loop_
_entity.id
_entity.type
_entity.pdbx_description
1 polymer ?
#
loop_
_entity_poly.entity_id
_entity_poly.type
_entity_poly.pdbx_seq_one_letter_code
_entity_poly.pdbx_strand_id
1 'polypeptide(L)'
;MARSKKVSLHVIFFGPQNFGGPNKYYDENGAVTGSKNDAAKFYSVEAAKEFADQKKIELSAIIYIGQEDYLQSDLDRLASLKQMRDSYKKE
;
A
#
# COMPACT_ATOMS: atom_id res chain seq x y z
N MET A 1 -19.49 13.37 -16.97
CA MET A 1 -19.24 12.97 -15.57
C MET A 1 -18.45 11.68 -15.58
N ALA A 2 -17.13 11.74 -15.37
CA ALA A 2 -16.28 10.56 -15.34
C ALA A 2 -16.61 9.75 -14.08
N ARG A 3 -17.13 8.53 -14.23
CA ARG A 3 -17.28 7.59 -13.12
C ARG A 3 -15.87 7.28 -12.61
N SER A 4 -15.50 7.82 -11.45
CA SER A 4 -14.25 7.48 -10.77
C SER A 4 -14.21 5.97 -10.58
N LYS A 5 -13.38 5.28 -11.38
CA LYS A 5 -13.24 3.83 -11.31
C LYS A 5 -12.56 3.51 -9.98
N LYS A 6 -13.18 2.68 -9.15
CA LYS A 6 -12.53 2.15 -7.95
C LYS A 6 -11.62 1.00 -8.37
N VAL A 7 -10.41 0.98 -7.86
CA VAL A 7 -9.45 -0.10 -8.06
C VAL A 7 -9.17 -0.71 -6.69
N SER A 8 -9.48 -1.98 -6.55
CA SER A 8 -9.20 -2.72 -5.32
C SER A 8 -7.77 -3.25 -5.39
N LEU A 9 -6.91 -2.79 -4.48
CA LEU A 9 -5.50 -3.19 -4.39
C LEU A 9 -5.25 -3.91 -3.06
N HIS A 10 -4.30 -4.84 -3.08
CA HIS A 10 -3.85 -5.56 -1.90
C HIS A 10 -2.76 -4.75 -1.19
N VAL A 11 -2.88 -4.61 0.12
CA VAL A 11 -1.90 -3.91 0.97
C VAL A 11 -1.58 -4.76 2.18
N ILE A 12 -0.35 -4.63 2.69
CA ILE A 12 0.09 -5.31 3.91
C ILE A 12 -0.05 -4.34 5.06
N PHE A 13 -0.76 -4.76 6.11
CA PHE A 13 -0.99 -3.94 7.29
C PHE A 13 -1.15 -4.77 8.56
N PHE A 14 -1.05 -4.08 9.68
CA PHE A 14 -1.26 -4.64 11.01
C PHE A 14 -2.73 -4.48 11.43
N GLY A 15 -3.39 -5.54 11.91
CA GLY A 15 -4.72 -5.48 12.52
C GLY A 15 -4.93 -6.54 13.61
N PRO A 16 -5.43 -6.13 14.80
CA PRO A 16 -6.87 -6.33 15.04
C PRO A 16 -7.62 -5.08 15.53
N GLN A 17 -8.91 -5.02 15.17
CA GLN A 17 -9.89 -3.93 15.26
C GLN A 17 -10.25 -3.42 16.68
N ASN A 18 -9.67 -3.97 17.75
CA ASN A 18 -10.24 -3.85 19.10
C ASN A 18 -9.72 -2.72 19.99
N PHE A 19 -8.77 -1.89 19.53
CA PHE A 19 -8.17 -0.84 20.37
C PHE A 19 -8.27 0.59 19.84
N GLY A 20 -9.05 0.83 18.77
CA GLY A 20 -9.24 2.19 18.24
C GLY A 20 -7.95 2.89 17.81
N GLY A 21 -6.86 2.13 17.63
CA GLY A 21 -5.56 2.63 17.19
C GLY A 21 -5.49 2.76 15.66
N PRO A 22 -4.64 3.66 15.13
CA PRO A 22 -4.46 3.79 13.69
C PRO A 22 -3.85 2.50 13.11
N ASN A 23 -4.45 1.98 12.04
CA ASN A 23 -3.87 0.90 11.25
C ASN A 23 -2.47 1.32 10.80
N LYS A 24 -1.50 0.42 10.99
CA LYS A 24 -0.15 0.59 10.46
C LYS A 24 -0.03 -0.21 9.18
N TYR A 25 0.59 0.36 8.17
CA TYR A 25 0.80 -0.24 6.86
C TYR A 25 2.30 -0.37 6.61
N TYR A 26 2.70 -1.24 5.70
CA TYR A 26 4.07 -1.26 5.19
C TYR A 26 4.14 -0.48 3.89
N ASP A 27 5.11 0.45 3.77
CA ASP A 27 5.39 1.20 2.55
C ASP A 27 6.19 0.38 1.52
N GLU A 28 6.38 0.88 0.31
CA GLU A 28 7.13 0.22 -0.78
C GLU A 28 8.59 -0.12 -0.41
N ASN A 29 9.17 0.56 0.58
CA ASN A 29 10.50 0.29 1.09
C ASN A 29 10.52 -0.77 2.20
N GLY A 30 9.37 -1.17 2.73
CA GLY A 30 9.22 -2.08 3.86
C GLY A 30 9.28 -1.39 5.23
N ALA A 31 9.21 -0.05 5.26
CA ALA A 31 9.07 0.71 6.50
C ALA A 31 7.59 0.78 6.91
N VAL A 32 7.35 0.96 8.21
CA VAL A 32 5.99 1.05 8.75
C VAL A 32 5.49 2.49 8.65
N THR A 33 4.32 2.67 8.04
CA THR A 33 3.65 3.95 7.86
C THR A 33 2.25 3.94 8.47
N GLY A 34 1.82 5.05 9.07
CA GLY A 34 0.43 5.22 9.54
C GLY A 34 -0.53 5.62 8.42
N SER A 35 -0.01 5.87 7.21
CA SER A 35 -0.77 6.39 6.09
C SER A 35 -1.07 5.30 5.09
N LYS A 36 -2.37 4.97 4.92
CA LYS A 36 -2.83 4.06 3.87
C LYS A 36 -2.33 4.45 2.47
N ASN A 37 -2.30 5.75 2.17
CA ASN A 37 -1.85 6.24 0.86
C ASN A 37 -0.36 5.99 0.59
N ASP A 38 0.44 5.78 1.63
CA ASP A 38 1.86 5.49 1.52
C ASP A 38 2.16 3.98 1.57
N ALA A 39 1.14 3.16 1.85
CA ALA A 39 1.27 1.72 1.87
C ALA A 39 1.69 1.17 0.50
N ALA A 40 2.48 0.09 0.53
CA ALA A 40 2.80 -0.73 -0.61
C ALA A 40 1.52 -1.39 -1.13
N LYS A 41 1.22 -1.14 -2.40
CA LYS A 41 0.00 -1.60 -3.06
C LYS A 41 0.35 -2.61 -4.13
N PHE A 42 -0.39 -3.70 -4.15
CA PHE A 42 -0.17 -4.82 -5.04
C PHE A 42 -1.46 -5.17 -5.76
N TYR A 43 -1.35 -5.52 -7.04
CA TYR A 43 -2.51 -5.97 -7.83
C TYR A 43 -2.97 -7.38 -7.43
N SER A 44 -2.07 -8.17 -6.83
CA SER A 44 -2.31 -9.57 -6.47
C SER A 44 -1.81 -9.88 -5.07
N VAL A 45 -2.46 -10.83 -4.40
CA VAL A 45 -2.02 -11.35 -3.10
C VAL A 45 -0.62 -11.96 -3.18
N GLU A 46 -0.30 -12.64 -4.29
CA GLU A 46 1.03 -13.25 -4.51
C GLU A 46 2.13 -12.19 -4.51
N ALA A 47 1.97 -11.10 -5.26
CA ALA A 47 2.93 -10.00 -5.27
C ALA A 47 3.12 -9.36 -3.88
N ALA A 48 2.04 -9.27 -3.09
CA ALA A 48 2.13 -8.80 -1.71
C ALA A 48 2.87 -9.81 -0.80
N LYS A 49 2.68 -11.12 -1.00
CA LYS A 49 3.43 -12.16 -0.27
C LYS A 49 4.91 -12.16 -0.64
N GLU A 50 5.22 -12.06 -1.93
CA GLU A 50 6.61 -11.95 -2.41
C GLU A 50 7.29 -10.72 -1.82
N PHE A 51 6.60 -9.58 -1.78
CA PHE A 51 7.12 -8.39 -1.13
C PHE A 51 7.35 -8.60 0.37
N ALA A 52 6.40 -9.23 1.06
CA ALA A 52 6.54 -9.55 2.47
C ALA A 52 7.77 -10.44 2.72
N ASP A 53 7.97 -11.48 1.91
CA ASP A 53 9.14 -12.36 1.97
C ASP A 53 10.45 -11.60 1.70
N GLN A 54 10.51 -10.81 0.63
CA GLN A 54 11.67 -9.98 0.26
C GLN A 54 12.06 -8.99 1.36
N LYS A 55 11.07 -8.41 2.04
CA LYS A 55 11.27 -7.45 3.12
C LYS A 55 11.38 -8.10 4.50
N LYS A 56 11.34 -9.43 4.58
CA LYS A 56 11.32 -10.21 5.83
C LYS A 56 10.18 -9.78 6.79
N ILE A 57 9.04 -9.44 6.22
CA ILE A 57 7.81 -9.13 6.95
C ILE A 57 7.11 -10.45 7.26
N GLU A 58 7.07 -10.81 8.54
CA GLU A 58 6.39 -12.02 9.00
C GLU A 58 4.87 -11.81 8.99
N LEU A 59 4.19 -12.42 8.02
CA LEU A 59 2.73 -12.46 7.96
C LEU A 59 2.23 -13.34 9.12
N SER A 60 1.44 -12.75 10.02
CA SER A 60 0.97 -13.36 11.26
C SER A 60 -0.50 -13.03 11.51
N ALA A 61 -1.08 -13.52 12.62
CA ALA A 61 -2.47 -13.21 12.97
C ALA A 61 -2.74 -11.70 13.13
N ILE A 62 -1.69 -10.90 13.33
CA ILE A 62 -1.75 -9.44 13.42
C ILE A 62 -1.25 -8.72 12.16
N ILE A 63 -0.49 -9.37 11.27
CA ILE A 63 0.03 -8.77 10.04
C ILE A 63 -0.47 -9.58 8.86
N TYR A 64 -1.37 -9.01 8.07
CA TYR A 64 -1.96 -9.71 6.95
C TYR A 64 -2.09 -8.82 5.72
N ILE A 65 -2.34 -9.48 4.59
CA ILE A 65 -2.63 -8.82 3.32
C ILE A 65 -4.15 -8.64 3.26
N GLY A 66 -4.61 -7.39 3.26
CA GLY A 66 -6.01 -7.09 3.02
C GLY A 66 -6.20 -6.29 1.75
N GLN A 67 -7.45 -6.23 1.29
CA GLN A 67 -7.82 -5.55 0.06
C GLN A 67 -8.45 -4.20 0.42
N GLU A 68 -7.95 -3.13 -0.18
CA GLU A 68 -8.42 -1.77 0.03
C GLU A 68 -8.81 -1.14 -1.30
N ASP A 69 -9.94 -0.42 -1.28
CA ASP A 69 -10.41 0.32 -2.45
C ASP A 69 -9.71 1.67 -2.55
N TYR A 70 -9.11 1.91 -3.71
CA TYR A 70 -8.52 3.18 -4.08
C TYR A 70 -9.34 3.80 -5.21
N LEU A 71 -9.50 5.13 -5.17
CA LEU A 71 -10.02 5.85 -6.32
C LEU A 71 -8.91 5.94 -7.37
N GLN A 72 -9.26 5.75 -8.65
CA GLN A 72 -8.30 5.92 -9.74
C GLN A 72 -7.59 7.28 -9.70
N SER A 73 -8.28 8.33 -9.25
CA SER A 73 -7.72 9.68 -9.11
C SER A 73 -6.62 9.76 -8.05
N ASP A 74 -6.70 9.00 -6.96
CA ASP A 74 -5.63 8.91 -5.96
C ASP A 74 -4.43 8.15 -6.53
N LEU A 75 -4.68 7.09 -7.30
CA LEU A 75 -3.62 6.33 -7.98
C LEU A 75 -2.91 7.16 -9.06
N ASP A 76 -3.65 7.92 -9.85
CA ASP A 76 -3.11 8.81 -10.89
C ASP A 76 -2.26 9.94 -10.28
N ARG A 77 -2.71 10.51 -9.14
CA ARG A 77 -1.95 11.50 -8.38
C ARG A 77 -0.68 10.90 -7.80
N LEU A 78 -0.73 9.68 -7.27
CA LEU A 78 0.47 8.99 -6.77
C LEU A 78 1.44 8.60 -7.88
N ALA A 79 0.94 8.15 -9.04
CA ALA A 79 1.75 7.87 -10.21
C ALA A 79 2.47 9.13 -10.71
N SER A 80 1.74 10.25 -10.76
CA SER A 80 2.31 11.56 -11.13
C SER A 80 3.40 12.02 -10.15
N LEU A 81 3.18 11.84 -8.83
CA LEU A 81 4.18 12.16 -7.80
C LEU A 81 5.41 11.24 -7.89
N LYS A 82 5.22 9.95 -8.18
CA LYS A 82 6.31 8.98 -8.35
C LYS A 82 7.15 9.28 -9.59
N GLN A 83 6.50 9.68 -10.69
CA GLN A 83 7.17 10.09 -11.93
C GLN A 83 7.97 11.40 -11.75
N MET A 84 7.44 12.34 -10.95
CA MET A 84 8.19 13.54 -10.56
C MET A 84 9.40 13.20 -9.70
N ARG A 85 9.27 12.32 -8.68
CA ARG A 85 10.39 11.88 -7.84
C ARG A 85 11.52 11.24 -8.65
N ASP A 86 11.19 10.40 -9.63
CA ASP A 86 12.18 9.76 -10.51
C ASP A 86 12.88 10.79 -11.42
N SER A 87 12.18 11.86 -11.80
CA SER A 87 12.75 12.95 -12.59
C SER A 87 13.78 13.78 -11.80
N TYR A 88 13.72 13.78 -10.46
CA TYR A 88 14.67 14.49 -9.58
C TYR A 88 15.90 13.66 -9.16
N LYS A 89 15.94 12.35 -9.45
CA LYS A 89 17.09 11.49 -9.11
C LYS A 89 18.12 11.37 -10.23
N LYS A 90 17.99 12.23 -11.25
CA LYS A 90 18.83 12.25 -12.43
C LYS A 90 19.46 13.63 -12.60
N GLU A 91 20.23 14.07 -11.62
CA GLU A 91 21.26 15.12 -11.72
C GLU A 91 22.19 15.09 -10.52
#